data_AF-A0A814QQG3-F1
#
_entry.id   AF-A0A814QQG3-F1
#
_cell.length_a   1.000
_cell.length_b   1.000
_cell.length_c   1.000
_cell.angle_alpha   90.00
_cell.angle_beta   90.00
_cell.angle_gamma   90.00
#
_symmetry.space_group_name_H-M   'P 1'
#
loop_
_entity.id
_entity.type
_entity.pdbx_description
1 polymer ?
#
loop_
_entity_poly.entity_id
_entity_poly.type
_entity_poly.pdbx_seq_one_letter_code
_entity_poly.pdbx_strand_id
1 'polypeptide(L)'
;MHIEALLKIRKDPQLNPIIVSLDCNDQATIEVAKKFGDKIKEIIQLPNLGPLHIVPSEQQLVGYYKIARHYNYSLDYVLNVLNYEAIIITEDDLEVSPDFLDYFQALYPLLKVDKTIWCISAWNDNGIDRKIERNASLLHRSDFFPGLGWLLTRTFFNEVKHGWPRAFWDDWMRKPEQRRDRVCIRPEVARTGISPEGKRGVSGGQFYDSYLRKIIKNTDPIDWKSTDVTYLIKDRYDPVFESRVNACPVMTISDLAATVGDMKCAQIRYGNEKEFVAIADTLGIMNDFKDGVARTAYRGVVQCRFGRARVYVTPNKIPWKGYGNLTAA
;
A
#
# COMPACT_ATOMS: atom_id res chain seq x y z
N MET A 1 -4.39 -3.37 21.73
CA MET A 1 -4.58 -2.16 20.91
C MET A 1 -5.10 -2.46 19.51
N HIS A 2 -4.33 -3.08 18.61
CA HIS A 2 -4.78 -3.30 17.22
C HIS A 2 -6.04 -4.16 17.08
N ILE A 3 -6.09 -5.33 17.73
CA ILE A 3 -7.28 -6.20 17.72
C ILE A 3 -8.52 -5.45 18.25
N GLU A 4 -8.37 -4.63 19.29
CA GLU A 4 -9.47 -3.82 19.84
C GLU A 4 -9.95 -2.78 18.82
N ALA A 5 -9.04 -2.14 18.08
CA ALA A 5 -9.39 -1.20 17.03
C ALA A 5 -10.18 -1.88 15.90
N LEU A 6 -9.76 -3.07 15.47
CA LEU A 6 -10.50 -3.88 14.49
C LEU A 6 -11.88 -4.29 15.01
N LEU A 7 -11.97 -4.75 16.27
CA LEU A 7 -13.24 -5.13 16.90
C LEU A 7 -14.20 -3.95 17.02
N LYS A 8 -13.69 -2.74 17.28
CA LYS A 8 -14.50 -1.52 17.38
C LYS A 8 -15.19 -1.15 16.07
N ILE A 9 -14.54 -1.40 14.93
CA ILE A 9 -15.09 -1.08 13.60
C ILE A 9 -15.82 -2.26 12.94
N ARG A 10 -15.70 -3.47 13.51
CA ARG A 10 -16.32 -4.68 12.98
C ARG A 10 -17.82 -4.70 13.29
N LYS A 11 -18.63 -4.50 12.25
CA LYS A 11 -20.10 -4.56 12.33
C LYS A 11 -20.65 -5.98 12.31
N ASP A 12 -20.06 -6.86 11.52
CA ASP A 12 -20.51 -8.24 11.31
C ASP A 12 -19.33 -9.23 11.42
N PRO A 13 -19.29 -10.07 12.48
CA PRO A 13 -18.26 -11.10 12.68
C PRO A 13 -18.28 -12.23 11.65
N GLN A 14 -19.40 -12.50 10.99
CA GLN A 14 -19.49 -13.53 9.95
C GLN A 14 -18.94 -13.01 8.62
N LEU A 15 -19.22 -11.74 8.30
CA LEU A 15 -18.69 -11.10 7.09
C LEU A 15 -17.19 -10.80 7.21
N ASN A 16 -16.74 -10.34 8.38
CA ASN A 16 -15.35 -9.94 8.63
C ASN A 16 -14.76 -10.70 9.82
N PRO A 17 -14.56 -12.03 9.72
CA PRO A 17 -13.93 -12.81 10.77
C PRO A 17 -12.48 -12.34 10.99
N ILE A 18 -12.08 -12.18 12.25
CA ILE A 18 -10.71 -11.81 12.61
C ILE A 18 -9.93 -13.09 12.88
N ILE A 19 -8.82 -13.28 12.16
CA ILE A 19 -7.89 -14.38 12.35
C ILE A 19 -6.55 -13.77 12.76
N VAL A 20 -5.95 -14.28 13.83
CA VAL A 20 -4.66 -13.80 14.33
C VAL A 20 -3.60 -14.87 14.07
N SER A 21 -2.64 -14.57 13.20
CA SER A 21 -1.50 -15.46 12.94
C SER A 21 -0.27 -14.98 13.68
N LEU A 22 0.32 -15.85 14.51
CA LEU A 22 1.44 -15.55 15.39
C LEU A 22 2.68 -16.36 14.97
N ASP A 23 3.82 -15.69 14.85
CA ASP A 23 5.17 -16.29 14.78
C ASP A 23 5.92 -16.02 16.10
N CYS A 24 7.20 -16.38 16.18
CA CYS A 24 8.15 -16.12 17.26
C CYS A 24 7.90 -16.90 18.57
N ASN A 25 6.76 -17.58 18.70
CA ASN A 25 6.38 -18.36 19.90
C ASN A 25 6.47 -17.53 21.21
N ASP A 26 6.16 -16.23 21.12
CA ASP A 26 6.15 -15.33 22.26
C ASP A 26 4.91 -15.58 23.12
N GLN A 27 5.13 -16.13 24.32
CA GLN A 27 4.02 -16.53 25.21
C GLN A 27 3.19 -15.34 25.69
N ALA A 28 3.80 -14.18 25.94
CA ALA A 28 3.05 -13.00 26.38
C ALA A 28 2.06 -12.55 25.30
N THR A 29 2.48 -12.56 24.03
CA THR A 29 1.67 -12.18 22.87
C THR A 29 0.57 -13.22 22.62
N ILE A 30 0.89 -14.51 22.73
CA ILE A 30 -0.10 -15.60 22.63
C ILE A 30 -1.19 -15.43 23.69
N GLU A 31 -0.83 -15.16 24.95
CA GLU A 31 -1.78 -14.96 26.03
C GLU A 31 -2.62 -13.69 25.83
N VAL A 32 -2.06 -12.63 25.24
CA VAL A 32 -2.85 -11.45 24.83
C VAL A 32 -3.90 -11.81 23.79
N ALA A 33 -3.54 -12.56 22.73
CA ALA A 33 -4.49 -12.97 21.69
C ALA A 33 -5.61 -13.85 22.28
N LYS A 34 -5.28 -14.81 23.15
CA LYS A 34 -6.26 -15.70 23.80
C LYS A 34 -7.31 -14.96 24.63
N LYS A 35 -6.97 -13.82 25.24
CA LYS A 35 -7.92 -13.01 26.05
C LYS A 35 -9.12 -12.50 25.26
N PHE A 36 -9.03 -12.42 23.93
CA PHE A 36 -10.16 -11.99 23.10
C PHE A 36 -11.20 -13.10 22.87
N GLY A 37 -10.89 -14.35 23.20
CA GLY A 37 -11.84 -15.46 23.18
C GLY A 37 -12.59 -15.61 21.85
N ASP A 38 -13.92 -15.72 21.93
CA ASP A 38 -14.85 -15.89 20.82
C ASP A 38 -14.93 -14.69 19.85
N LYS A 39 -14.33 -13.54 20.22
CA LYS A 39 -14.26 -12.38 19.34
C LYS A 39 -13.28 -12.60 18.18
N ILE A 40 -12.28 -13.46 18.35
CA ILE A 40 -11.36 -13.91 17.30
C ILE A 40 -11.88 -15.26 16.76
N LYS A 41 -11.94 -15.39 15.44
CA LYS A 41 -12.39 -16.62 14.79
C LYS A 41 -11.39 -17.76 14.99
N GLU A 42 -10.10 -17.45 14.84
CA GLU A 42 -9.03 -18.43 14.92
C GLU A 42 -7.69 -17.77 15.28
N ILE A 43 -6.88 -18.47 16.08
CA ILE A 43 -5.49 -18.10 16.36
C ILE A 43 -4.61 -19.17 15.71
N ILE A 44 -3.84 -18.76 14.71
CA ILE A 44 -2.87 -19.61 14.01
C ILE A 44 -1.51 -19.38 14.68
N GLN A 45 -0.85 -20.45 15.12
CA GLN A 45 0.54 -20.39 15.53
C GLN A 45 1.39 -21.03 14.44
N LEU A 46 2.42 -20.34 13.97
CA LEU A 46 3.31 -20.87 12.95
C LEU A 46 3.96 -22.16 13.49
N PRO A 47 3.78 -23.32 12.84
CA PRO A 47 4.39 -24.56 13.29
C PRO A 47 5.91 -24.49 13.16
N ASN A 48 6.61 -25.42 13.81
CA ASN A 48 8.04 -25.57 13.59
C ASN A 48 8.29 -26.14 12.18
N LEU A 49 8.61 -25.25 11.23
CA LEU A 49 8.94 -25.57 9.85
C LEU A 49 10.44 -25.88 9.63
N GLY A 50 11.19 -26.12 10.72
CA GLY A 50 12.63 -26.33 10.68
C GLY A 50 13.46 -25.04 10.57
N PRO A 51 14.80 -25.17 10.56
CA PRO A 51 15.71 -24.04 10.51
C PRO A 51 15.67 -23.34 9.15
N LEU A 52 15.87 -22.02 9.18
CA LEU A 52 16.07 -21.23 7.96
C LEU A 52 17.51 -21.41 7.48
N HIS A 53 17.70 -21.80 6.22
CA HIS A 53 19.04 -21.90 5.61
C HIS A 53 19.55 -20.53 5.17
N ILE A 54 20.16 -19.77 6.08
CA ILE A 54 20.65 -18.42 5.78
C ILE A 54 22.17 -18.50 5.57
N VAL A 55 22.66 -17.90 4.49
CA VAL A 55 24.11 -17.84 4.23
C VAL A 55 24.78 -16.91 5.25
N PRO A 56 26.04 -17.14 5.64
CA PRO A 56 26.69 -16.36 6.70
C PRO A 56 26.67 -14.83 6.47
N SER A 57 26.75 -14.38 5.21
CA SER A 57 26.71 -12.97 4.82
C SER A 57 25.35 -12.29 5.00
N GLU A 58 24.29 -13.05 5.25
CA GLU A 58 22.90 -12.57 5.37
C GLU A 58 22.32 -12.81 6.76
N GLN A 59 23.14 -13.21 7.74
CA GLN A 59 22.66 -13.56 9.08
C GLN A 59 21.88 -12.40 9.75
N GLN A 60 22.29 -11.17 9.49
CA GLN A 60 21.62 -9.94 9.91
C GLN A 60 20.20 -9.76 9.33
N LEU A 61 19.85 -10.49 8.27
CA LEU A 61 18.56 -10.41 7.58
C LEU A 61 17.57 -11.49 8.04
N VAL A 62 17.91 -12.29 9.05
CA VAL A 62 17.07 -13.41 9.54
C VAL A 62 15.62 -13.01 9.84
N GLY A 63 15.38 -11.78 10.31
CA GLY A 63 14.04 -11.26 10.54
C GLY A 63 13.19 -11.24 9.27
N TYR A 64 13.75 -10.78 8.14
CA TYR A 64 13.05 -10.74 6.85
C TYR A 64 12.74 -12.15 6.31
N TYR A 65 13.62 -13.12 6.59
CA TYR A 65 13.36 -14.52 6.26
C TYR A 65 12.20 -15.11 7.08
N LYS A 66 12.13 -14.79 8.38
CA LYS A 66 11.02 -15.21 9.24
C LYS A 66 9.69 -14.60 8.78
N ILE A 67 9.67 -13.29 8.50
CA ILE A 67 8.50 -12.58 8.00
C ILE A 67 7.99 -13.23 6.71
N ALA A 68 8.85 -13.44 5.72
CA ALA A 68 8.44 -14.04 4.44
C ALA A 68 7.85 -15.45 4.64
N ARG A 69 8.46 -16.28 5.50
CA ARG A 69 7.93 -17.61 5.84
C ARG A 69 6.56 -17.53 6.52
N HIS A 70 6.41 -16.62 7.49
CA HIS A 70 5.17 -16.44 8.24
C HIS A 70 4.01 -15.98 7.36
N TYR A 71 4.27 -15.01 6.47
CA TYR A 71 3.29 -14.57 5.47
C TYR A 71 2.86 -15.72 4.56
N ASN A 72 3.80 -16.47 3.98
CA ASN A 72 3.44 -17.58 3.07
C ASN A 72 2.51 -18.59 3.75
N TYR A 73 2.89 -19.05 4.94
CA TYR A 73 2.10 -20.02 5.70
C TYR A 73 0.71 -19.48 6.05
N SER A 74 0.65 -18.25 6.56
CA SER A 74 -0.62 -17.64 7.01
C SER A 74 -1.57 -17.43 5.84
N LEU A 75 -1.06 -16.97 4.69
CA LEU A 75 -1.86 -16.76 3.49
C LEU A 75 -2.39 -18.08 2.93
N ASP A 76 -1.54 -19.11 2.83
CA ASP A 76 -1.97 -20.42 2.35
C ASP A 76 -3.01 -21.05 3.28
N TYR A 77 -2.82 -20.93 4.59
CA TYR A 77 -3.77 -21.42 5.57
C TYR A 77 -5.13 -20.71 5.44
N VAL A 78 -5.16 -19.37 5.46
CA VAL A 78 -6.44 -18.65 5.40
C VAL A 78 -7.14 -18.82 4.05
N LEU A 79 -6.42 -18.71 2.94
CA LEU A 79 -7.03 -18.71 1.61
C LEU A 79 -7.35 -20.14 1.13
N ASN A 80 -6.45 -21.11 1.36
CA ASN A 80 -6.59 -22.46 0.82
C ASN A 80 -7.12 -23.48 1.84
N VAL A 81 -6.70 -23.42 3.11
CA VAL A 81 -7.18 -24.37 4.15
C VAL A 81 -8.55 -23.95 4.69
N LEU A 82 -8.69 -22.69 5.14
CA LEU A 82 -9.98 -22.15 5.59
C LEU A 82 -10.90 -21.75 4.44
N ASN A 83 -10.40 -21.83 3.21
CA ASN A 83 -11.17 -21.66 1.97
C ASN A 83 -11.84 -20.27 1.81
N TYR A 84 -11.22 -19.21 2.35
CA TYR A 84 -11.68 -17.84 2.09
C TYR A 84 -11.33 -17.38 0.66
N GLU A 85 -12.22 -16.60 0.04
CA GLU A 85 -12.03 -16.06 -1.32
C GLU A 85 -11.00 -14.91 -1.34
N ALA A 86 -10.94 -14.12 -0.27
CA ALA A 86 -10.07 -12.96 -0.13
C ALA A 86 -9.73 -12.71 1.35
N ILE A 87 -8.66 -11.94 1.58
CA ILE A 87 -8.17 -11.62 2.92
C ILE A 87 -7.70 -10.17 2.97
N ILE A 88 -8.05 -9.45 4.04
CA ILE A 88 -7.44 -8.16 4.40
C ILE A 88 -6.32 -8.44 5.40
N ILE A 89 -5.11 -8.00 5.09
CA ILE A 89 -3.92 -8.21 5.92
C ILE A 89 -3.57 -6.91 6.61
N THR A 90 -3.35 -7.00 7.92
CA THR A 90 -2.84 -5.91 8.76
C THR A 90 -1.73 -6.44 9.65
N GLU A 91 -0.62 -5.71 9.73
CA GLU A 91 0.42 -5.95 10.74
C GLU A 91 -0.06 -5.43 12.11
N ASP A 92 0.60 -5.88 13.18
CA ASP A 92 0.17 -5.67 14.56
C ASP A 92 0.41 -4.24 15.08
N ASP A 93 1.25 -3.48 14.38
CA ASP A 93 1.61 -2.08 14.64
C ASP A 93 0.80 -1.07 13.80
N LEU A 94 -0.24 -1.53 13.10
CA LEU A 94 -1.12 -0.64 12.34
C LEU A 94 -2.23 -0.07 13.22
N GLU A 95 -2.53 1.21 13.01
CA GLU A 95 -3.80 1.81 13.43
C GLU A 95 -4.77 1.82 12.26
N VAL A 96 -6.05 1.51 12.49
CA VAL A 96 -7.09 1.51 11.43
C VAL A 96 -8.04 2.70 11.53
N SER A 97 -8.56 3.17 10.40
CA SER A 97 -9.58 4.23 10.35
C SER A 97 -10.98 3.68 10.70
N PRO A 98 -11.92 4.56 11.11
CA PRO A 98 -13.29 4.13 11.41
C PRO A 98 -14.04 3.46 10.25
N ASP A 99 -13.68 3.81 9.00
CA ASP A 99 -14.28 3.29 7.77
C ASP A 99 -13.46 2.18 7.10
N PHE A 100 -12.42 1.65 7.76
CA PHE A 100 -11.46 0.72 7.16
C PHE A 100 -12.12 -0.54 6.56
N LEU A 101 -13.08 -1.17 7.25
CA LEU A 101 -13.78 -2.36 6.72
C LEU A 101 -14.78 -1.99 5.63
N ASP A 102 -15.51 -0.88 5.78
CA ASP A 102 -16.46 -0.40 4.75
C ASP A 102 -15.72 -0.06 3.44
N TYR A 103 -14.52 0.52 3.54
CA TYR A 103 -13.61 0.83 2.43
C TYR A 103 -13.26 -0.43 1.62
N PHE A 104 -12.81 -1.50 2.29
CA PHE A 104 -12.51 -2.75 1.60
C PHE A 104 -13.75 -3.43 1.03
N GLN A 105 -14.86 -3.40 1.76
CA GLN A 105 -16.11 -4.02 1.29
C GLN A 105 -16.62 -3.36 0.00
N ALA A 106 -16.56 -2.03 -0.10
CA ALA A 106 -16.99 -1.32 -1.30
C ALA A 106 -16.04 -1.51 -2.49
N LEU A 107 -14.74 -1.66 -2.24
CA LEU A 107 -13.74 -1.82 -3.30
C LEU A 107 -13.52 -3.26 -3.74
N TYR A 108 -13.80 -4.24 -2.88
CA TYR A 108 -13.62 -5.67 -3.19
C TYR A 108 -14.18 -6.11 -4.55
N PRO A 109 -15.39 -5.68 -4.98
CA PRO A 109 -15.91 -6.01 -6.31
C PRO A 109 -14.99 -5.62 -7.47
N LEU A 110 -14.16 -4.58 -7.33
CA LEU A 110 -13.21 -4.14 -8.36
C LEU A 110 -12.20 -5.24 -8.70
N LEU A 111 -11.73 -6.01 -7.72
CA LEU A 111 -10.81 -7.15 -7.93
C LEU A 111 -11.44 -8.27 -8.76
N LYS A 112 -12.78 -8.36 -8.77
CA LYS A 112 -13.51 -9.35 -9.57
C LYS A 112 -13.71 -8.89 -11.00
N VAL A 113 -14.12 -7.63 -11.19
CA VAL A 113 -14.53 -7.06 -12.49
C VAL A 113 -13.35 -6.56 -13.34
N ASP A 114 -12.29 -6.05 -12.72
CA ASP A 114 -11.13 -5.49 -13.44
C ASP A 114 -9.87 -6.31 -13.11
N LYS A 115 -9.49 -7.20 -14.05
CA LYS A 115 -8.31 -8.08 -13.89
C LYS A 115 -6.97 -7.34 -13.90
N THR A 116 -6.97 -6.05 -14.21
CA THR A 116 -5.77 -5.21 -14.11
C THR A 116 -5.54 -4.69 -12.70
N ILE A 117 -6.44 -4.97 -11.74
CA ILE A 117 -6.27 -4.69 -10.32
C ILE A 117 -6.00 -6.02 -9.60
N TRP A 118 -4.93 -6.07 -8.79
CA TRP A 118 -4.60 -7.27 -8.02
C TRP A 118 -4.67 -7.07 -6.51
N CYS A 119 -4.64 -5.81 -6.04
CA CYS A 119 -4.79 -5.50 -4.64
C CYS A 119 -5.54 -4.19 -4.38
N ILE A 120 -6.03 -4.03 -3.15
CA ILE A 120 -6.48 -2.75 -2.61
C ILE A 120 -5.63 -2.50 -1.37
N SER A 121 -5.03 -1.33 -1.25
CA SER A 121 -4.27 -0.93 -0.06
C SER A 121 -4.99 0.21 0.65
N ALA A 122 -4.88 0.25 1.97
CA ALA A 122 -5.31 1.31 2.85
C ALA A 122 -4.26 2.43 2.95
N TRP A 123 -3.07 2.25 2.38
CA TRP A 123 -1.92 3.12 2.57
C TRP A 123 -1.71 4.09 1.41
N ASN A 124 -1.20 5.27 1.74
CA ASN A 124 -0.67 6.22 0.77
C ASN A 124 0.75 6.60 1.19
N ASP A 125 1.76 6.13 0.44
CA ASP A 125 3.17 6.41 0.73
C ASP A 125 3.50 7.92 0.78
N ASN A 126 2.73 8.74 0.05
CA ASN A 126 2.85 10.21 0.07
C ASN A 126 1.72 10.90 0.85
N GLY A 127 1.01 10.15 1.69
CA GLY A 127 -0.14 10.59 2.51
C GLY A 127 0.20 11.53 3.67
N ILE A 128 1.23 12.37 3.54
CA ILE A 128 1.68 13.31 4.57
C ILE A 128 0.77 14.55 4.55
N ASP A 129 0.54 15.16 5.71
CA ASP A 129 -0.22 16.42 5.78
C ASP A 129 0.34 17.47 4.83
N ARG A 130 -0.57 18.23 4.18
CA ARG A 130 -0.29 19.24 3.15
C ARG A 130 0.34 18.70 1.85
N LYS A 131 0.64 17.40 1.74
CA LYS A 131 1.13 16.74 0.51
C LYS A 131 0.04 15.99 -0.25
N ILE A 132 -1.19 15.98 0.27
CA ILE A 132 -2.37 15.39 -0.35
C ILE A 132 -3.56 16.34 -0.30
N GLU A 133 -4.58 16.03 -1.09
CA GLU A 133 -5.91 16.62 -0.90
C GLU A 133 -6.57 16.07 0.36
N ARG A 134 -7.21 16.95 1.12
CA ARG A 134 -8.06 16.56 2.26
C ARG A 134 -9.44 16.10 1.77
N ASN A 135 -9.45 15.18 0.81
CA ASN A 135 -10.64 14.54 0.30
C ASN A 135 -10.51 13.03 0.52
N ALA A 136 -11.14 12.53 1.59
CA ALA A 136 -11.08 11.11 1.90
C ALA A 136 -11.79 10.25 0.84
N SER A 137 -12.84 10.72 0.16
CA SER A 137 -13.50 9.91 -0.89
C SER A 137 -12.63 9.65 -2.14
N LEU A 138 -11.56 10.42 -2.35
CA LEU A 138 -10.71 10.31 -3.54
C LEU A 138 -9.80 9.07 -3.46
N LEU A 139 -9.83 8.26 -4.52
CA LEU A 139 -9.03 7.04 -4.67
C LEU A 139 -8.26 7.06 -5.99
N HIS A 140 -7.22 6.24 -6.07
CA HIS A 140 -6.31 6.20 -7.21
C HIS A 140 -5.88 4.79 -7.54
N ARG A 141 -5.53 4.57 -8.81
CA ARG A 141 -4.72 3.43 -9.24
C ARG A 141 -3.25 3.72 -8.94
N SER A 142 -2.48 2.69 -8.59
CA SER A 142 -1.03 2.77 -8.31
C SER A 142 -0.34 1.51 -8.82
N ASP A 143 0.71 1.69 -9.63
CA ASP A 143 1.61 0.61 -10.04
C ASP A 143 2.53 0.19 -8.88
N PHE A 144 2.76 1.09 -7.93
CA PHE A 144 3.52 0.76 -6.71
C PHE A 144 2.63 -0.04 -5.74
N PHE A 145 3.10 -1.21 -5.30
CA PHE A 145 2.45 -2.00 -4.25
C PHE A 145 2.78 -1.43 -2.86
N PRO A 146 1.80 -0.83 -2.14
CA PRO A 146 2.09 -0.16 -0.87
C PRO A 146 2.12 -1.10 0.34
N GLY A 147 1.31 -2.16 0.33
CA GLY A 147 1.09 -3.01 1.52
C GLY A 147 0.28 -2.29 2.60
N LEU A 148 0.73 -2.41 3.87
CA LEU A 148 0.29 -1.63 5.05
C LEU A 148 -1.23 -1.51 5.21
N GLY A 149 -1.90 -2.65 5.40
CA GLY A 149 -3.36 -2.76 5.35
C GLY A 149 -3.82 -3.00 3.93
N TRP A 150 -3.91 -4.24 3.49
CA TRP A 150 -4.16 -4.53 2.08
C TRP A 150 -4.97 -5.80 1.86
N LEU A 151 -5.76 -5.80 0.80
CA LEU A 151 -6.67 -6.87 0.39
C LEU A 151 -6.15 -7.53 -0.88
N LEU A 152 -6.10 -8.86 -0.87
CA LEU A 152 -5.84 -9.70 -2.03
C LEU A 152 -6.83 -10.87 -2.11
N THR A 153 -6.92 -11.48 -3.29
CA THR A 153 -7.75 -12.67 -3.54
C THR A 153 -6.93 -13.95 -3.47
N ARG A 154 -7.61 -15.07 -3.18
CA ARG A 154 -7.03 -16.41 -3.29
C ARG A 154 -6.49 -16.71 -4.69
N THR A 155 -7.19 -16.26 -5.73
CA THR A 155 -6.75 -16.44 -7.12
C THR A 155 -5.37 -15.83 -7.35
N PHE A 156 -5.17 -14.58 -6.90
CA PHE A 156 -3.86 -13.95 -7.01
C PHE A 156 -2.81 -14.64 -6.14
N PHE A 157 -3.12 -14.98 -4.89
CA PHE A 157 -2.17 -15.68 -4.03
C PHE A 157 -1.71 -17.02 -4.64
N ASN A 158 -2.63 -17.82 -5.18
CA ASN A 158 -2.31 -19.08 -5.83
C ASN A 158 -1.49 -18.93 -7.12
N GLU A 159 -1.59 -17.79 -7.80
CA GLU A 159 -0.74 -17.47 -8.95
C GLU A 159 0.73 -17.30 -8.52
N VAL A 160 0.97 -16.66 -7.37
CA VAL A 160 2.33 -16.24 -6.98
C VAL A 160 2.98 -17.16 -5.94
N LYS A 161 2.21 -17.94 -5.17
CA LYS A 161 2.72 -18.70 -4.01
C LYS A 161 3.84 -19.69 -4.32
N HIS A 162 3.86 -20.26 -5.53
CA HIS A 162 4.90 -21.20 -5.95
C HIS A 162 6.28 -20.55 -6.12
N GLY A 163 6.31 -19.25 -6.37
CA GLY A 163 7.55 -18.46 -6.45
C GLY A 163 7.85 -17.67 -5.18
N TRP A 164 7.12 -17.92 -4.07
CA TRP A 164 7.22 -17.10 -2.87
C TRP A 164 8.67 -17.01 -2.38
N PRO A 165 9.18 -15.79 -2.09
CA PRO A 165 10.59 -15.59 -1.85
C PRO A 165 10.97 -16.00 -0.44
N ARG A 166 12.27 -16.18 -0.24
CA ARG A 166 12.81 -16.57 1.07
C ARG A 166 12.85 -15.39 2.06
N ALA A 167 12.93 -14.16 1.57
CA ALA A 167 12.95 -12.90 2.32
C ALA A 167 12.39 -11.76 1.43
N PHE A 168 12.15 -10.58 2.01
CA PHE A 168 11.72 -9.37 1.28
C PHE A 168 10.50 -9.59 0.36
N TRP A 169 9.45 -10.20 0.94
CA TRP A 169 8.26 -10.61 0.20
C TRP A 169 7.55 -9.44 -0.49
N ASP A 170 7.54 -8.26 0.13
CA ASP A 170 6.88 -7.07 -0.37
C ASP A 170 7.65 -6.47 -1.57
N ASP A 171 8.98 -6.35 -1.48
CA ASP A 171 9.82 -5.95 -2.61
C ASP A 171 9.74 -6.97 -3.75
N TRP A 172 9.72 -8.27 -3.44
CA TRP A 172 9.50 -9.29 -4.46
C TRP A 172 8.14 -9.16 -5.17
N MET A 173 7.06 -8.80 -4.46
CA MET A 173 5.77 -8.56 -5.12
C MET A 173 5.75 -7.29 -5.99
N ARG A 174 6.64 -6.32 -5.75
CA ARG A 174 6.77 -5.09 -6.56
C ARG A 174 7.39 -5.36 -7.93
N LYS A 175 8.16 -6.44 -8.04
CA LYS A 175 8.84 -6.85 -9.27
C LYS A 175 7.87 -7.09 -10.43
N PRO A 176 8.28 -6.78 -11.67
CA PRO A 176 7.42 -6.93 -12.85
C PRO A 176 6.96 -8.37 -13.09
N GLU A 177 7.75 -9.38 -12.71
CA GLU A 177 7.41 -10.81 -12.89
C GLU A 177 6.17 -11.22 -12.09
N GLN A 178 6.01 -10.65 -10.89
CA GLN A 178 4.86 -10.86 -10.00
C GLN A 178 3.73 -9.87 -10.32
N ARG A 179 4.05 -8.58 -10.38
CA ARG A 179 3.07 -7.51 -10.59
C ARG A 179 2.35 -7.64 -11.94
N ARG A 180 3.06 -8.03 -13.00
CA ARG A 180 2.53 -8.23 -14.37
C ARG A 180 1.67 -7.05 -14.84
N ASP A 181 2.18 -5.84 -14.64
CA ASP A 181 1.52 -4.57 -14.97
C ASP A 181 0.13 -4.36 -14.36
N ARG A 182 -0.22 -5.12 -13.32
CA ARG A 182 -1.42 -4.90 -12.52
C ARG A 182 -1.16 -3.82 -11.47
N VAL A 183 -2.23 -3.16 -11.05
CA VAL A 183 -2.20 -2.07 -10.08
C VAL A 183 -2.80 -2.48 -8.75
N CYS A 184 -2.53 -1.68 -7.74
CA CYS A 184 -3.37 -1.60 -6.56
C CYS A 184 -4.25 -0.35 -6.59
N ILE A 185 -5.42 -0.43 -5.96
CA ILE A 185 -6.17 0.77 -5.56
C ILE A 185 -5.60 1.28 -4.25
N ARG A 186 -5.36 2.59 -4.16
CA ARG A 186 -4.90 3.27 -2.94
C ARG A 186 -5.72 4.53 -2.70
N PRO A 187 -5.84 5.00 -1.46
CA PRO A 187 -6.60 6.20 -1.17
C PRO A 187 -5.78 7.48 -1.23
N GLU A 188 -6.46 8.63 -1.32
CA GLU A 188 -5.82 9.93 -1.10
C GLU A 188 -5.45 10.11 0.38
N VAL A 189 -6.40 9.90 1.29
CA VAL A 189 -6.19 9.90 2.75
C VAL A 189 -6.12 8.44 3.22
N ALA A 190 -5.04 8.06 3.91
CA ALA A 190 -4.81 6.67 4.31
C ALA A 190 -5.89 6.16 5.30
N ARG A 191 -6.17 4.86 5.25
CA ARG A 191 -7.08 4.12 6.15
C ARG A 191 -6.30 3.39 7.24
N THR A 192 -4.97 3.42 7.13
CA THR A 192 -4.03 2.93 8.12
C THR A 192 -3.04 4.03 8.51
N GLY A 193 -2.55 3.93 9.74
CA GLY A 193 -1.43 4.70 10.30
C GLY A 193 -0.45 3.71 10.96
N ILE A 194 0.78 4.13 11.24
CA ILE A 194 1.71 3.33 12.04
C ILE A 194 1.62 3.79 13.49
N SER A 195 1.45 2.85 14.41
CA SER A 195 1.39 3.12 15.84
C SER A 195 2.80 3.46 16.40
N PRO A 196 2.88 4.09 17.59
CA PRO A 196 4.16 4.34 18.26
C PRO A 196 5.04 3.09 18.45
N GLU A 197 4.42 1.93 18.59
CA GLU A 197 5.09 0.64 18.74
C GLU A 197 5.84 0.22 17.47
N GLY A 198 5.35 0.59 16.29
CA GLY A 198 5.98 0.32 14.99
C GLY A 198 7.35 0.98 14.79
N LYS A 199 7.78 1.84 15.72
CA LYS A 199 9.16 2.34 15.77
C LYS A 199 10.16 1.21 16.02
N ARG A 200 9.77 0.16 16.74
CA ARG A 200 10.62 -1.00 17.06
C ARG A 200 10.15 -2.19 16.26
N GLY A 201 10.89 -2.55 15.22
CA GLY A 201 10.59 -3.70 14.37
C GLY A 201 11.84 -4.29 13.75
N VAL A 202 11.66 -5.27 12.85
CA VAL A 202 12.76 -5.98 12.17
C VAL A 202 13.67 -5.03 11.38
N SER A 203 13.14 -3.91 10.88
CA SER A 203 13.90 -2.91 10.14
C SER A 203 14.70 -1.94 11.02
N GLY A 204 14.61 -2.05 12.35
CA GLY A 204 15.20 -1.07 13.27
C GLY A 204 14.57 0.32 13.20
N GLY A 205 13.31 0.42 12.73
CA GLY A 205 12.59 1.69 12.59
C GLY A 205 12.94 2.47 11.31
N GLN A 206 13.43 1.77 10.28
CA GLN A 206 13.72 2.37 8.98
C GLN A 206 12.50 3.15 8.46
N PHE A 207 12.71 4.39 8.04
CA PHE A 207 11.69 5.34 7.57
C PHE A 207 10.61 5.76 8.59
N TYR A 208 10.61 5.23 9.82
CA TYR A 208 9.56 5.53 10.81
C TYR A 208 9.50 7.03 11.13
N ASP A 209 10.63 7.61 11.58
CA ASP A 209 10.67 9.01 12.02
C ASP A 209 10.62 10.01 10.86
N SER A 210 11.17 9.62 9.69
CA SER A 210 11.27 10.47 8.51
C SER A 210 9.98 10.49 7.68
N TYR A 211 9.24 9.38 7.61
CA TYR A 211 8.07 9.22 6.73
C TYR A 211 6.86 8.57 7.41
N LEU A 212 6.96 7.32 7.87
CA LEU A 212 5.78 6.49 8.16
C LEU A 212 4.87 7.10 9.23
N ARG A 213 5.44 7.62 10.33
CA ARG A 213 4.65 8.24 11.40
C ARG A 213 3.94 9.54 11.01
N LYS A 214 4.31 10.13 9.86
CA LYS A 214 3.76 11.40 9.36
C LYS A 214 2.57 11.21 8.43
N ILE A 215 2.28 9.97 8.04
CA ILE A 215 1.12 9.65 7.21
C ILE A 215 -0.15 9.92 8.01
N ILE A 216 -1.06 10.69 7.41
CA ILE A 216 -2.33 11.02 8.05
C ILE A 216 -3.34 9.90 7.79
N LYS A 217 -3.91 9.39 8.89
CA LYS A 217 -4.98 8.41 8.87
C LYS A 217 -6.34 9.10 8.90
N ASN A 218 -7.27 8.60 8.11
CA ASN A 218 -8.64 9.11 8.06
C ASN A 218 -9.33 8.94 9.43
N THR A 219 -9.97 10.00 9.89
CA THR A 219 -10.79 10.02 11.12
C THR A 219 -12.28 10.19 10.83
N ASP A 220 -12.63 10.62 9.61
CA ASP A 220 -13.99 10.98 9.25
C ASP A 220 -14.57 9.91 8.31
N PRO A 221 -15.52 9.07 8.77
CA PRO A 221 -16.03 7.96 7.98
C PRO A 221 -16.67 8.43 6.67
N ILE A 222 -16.38 7.73 5.58
CA ILE A 222 -17.07 7.90 4.30
C ILE A 222 -18.19 6.88 4.17
N ASP A 223 -19.34 7.31 3.66
CA ASP A 223 -20.40 6.40 3.27
C ASP A 223 -20.04 5.69 1.95
N TRP A 224 -19.22 4.65 2.07
CA TRP A 224 -18.76 3.86 0.93
C TRP A 224 -19.88 3.13 0.19
N LYS A 225 -21.05 2.93 0.83
CA LYS A 225 -22.19 2.27 0.17
C LYS A 225 -22.85 3.14 -0.89
N SER A 226 -22.79 4.47 -0.73
CA SER A 226 -23.33 5.44 -1.69
C SER A 226 -22.27 6.05 -2.60
N THR A 227 -21.00 5.68 -2.42
CA THR A 227 -19.88 6.21 -3.20
C THR A 227 -19.65 5.37 -4.46
N ASP A 228 -19.71 5.99 -5.64
CA ASP A 228 -19.34 5.31 -6.89
C ASP A 228 -17.82 5.10 -6.95
N VAL A 229 -17.39 3.84 -6.95
CA VAL A 229 -15.98 3.44 -7.09
C VAL A 229 -15.65 2.91 -8.48
N THR A 230 -16.63 2.82 -9.37
CA THR A 230 -16.47 2.21 -10.71
C THR A 230 -15.60 3.07 -11.64
N TYR A 231 -15.40 4.35 -11.34
CA TYR A 231 -14.44 5.21 -12.04
C TYR A 231 -12.99 4.69 -11.96
N LEU A 232 -12.68 3.79 -11.01
CA LEU A 232 -11.37 3.16 -10.87
C LEU A 232 -11.12 2.02 -11.85
N ILE A 233 -12.16 1.53 -12.55
CA ILE A 233 -12.01 0.53 -13.61
C ILE A 233 -11.13 1.13 -14.70
N LYS A 234 -10.11 0.37 -15.14
CA LYS A 234 -9.05 0.84 -16.04
C LYS A 234 -9.56 1.67 -17.23
N ASP A 235 -10.53 1.14 -17.98
CA ASP A 235 -11.05 1.79 -19.19
C ASP A 235 -11.78 3.12 -18.92
N ARG A 236 -12.24 3.33 -17.69
CA ARG A 236 -12.83 4.60 -17.23
C ARG A 236 -11.77 5.51 -16.62
N TYR A 237 -10.81 4.94 -15.88
CA TYR A 237 -9.80 5.68 -15.16
C TYR A 237 -8.74 6.28 -16.09
N ASP A 238 -8.19 5.50 -17.02
CA ASP A 238 -7.12 5.91 -17.94
C ASP A 238 -7.42 7.24 -18.66
N PRO A 239 -8.50 7.37 -19.45
CA PRO A 239 -8.76 8.59 -20.23
C PRO A 239 -9.01 9.80 -19.34
N VAL A 240 -9.72 9.63 -18.21
CA VAL A 240 -9.99 10.71 -17.26
C VAL A 240 -8.72 11.16 -16.56
N PHE A 241 -7.87 10.21 -16.15
CA PHE A 241 -6.58 10.48 -15.54
C PHE A 241 -5.66 11.24 -16.48
N GLU A 242 -5.51 10.78 -17.71
CA GLU A 242 -4.68 11.43 -18.73
C GLU A 242 -5.19 12.82 -19.08
N SER A 243 -6.51 12.98 -19.29
CA SER A 243 -7.12 14.29 -19.54
C SER A 243 -6.84 15.27 -18.38
N ARG A 244 -7.01 14.82 -17.13
CA ARG A 244 -6.73 15.62 -15.94
C ARG A 244 -5.26 16.03 -15.82
N VAL A 245 -4.33 15.12 -16.10
CA VAL A 245 -2.88 15.40 -16.08
C VAL A 245 -2.50 16.39 -17.19
N ASN A 246 -3.03 16.20 -18.40
CA ASN A 246 -2.70 17.03 -19.57
C ASN A 246 -3.37 18.41 -19.54
N ALA A 247 -4.44 18.58 -18.77
CA ALA A 247 -5.09 19.88 -18.58
C ALA A 247 -4.25 20.84 -17.70
N CYS A 248 -3.24 20.33 -16.98
CA CYS A 248 -2.40 21.14 -16.11
C CYS A 248 -1.22 21.76 -16.87
N PRO A 249 -0.90 23.05 -16.61
CA PRO A 249 0.23 23.71 -17.25
C PRO A 249 1.54 23.02 -16.88
N VAL A 250 2.41 22.85 -17.89
CA VAL A 250 3.78 22.34 -17.71
C VAL A 250 4.67 23.48 -17.23
N MET A 251 5.43 23.24 -16.17
CA MET A 251 6.36 24.24 -15.63
C MET A 251 7.55 23.59 -14.93
N THR A 252 8.54 24.40 -14.57
CA THR A 252 9.66 23.93 -13.75
C THR A 252 9.29 23.91 -12.28
N ILE A 253 10.02 23.12 -11.48
CA ILE A 253 9.83 23.09 -10.02
C ILE A 253 10.12 24.46 -9.39
N SER A 254 11.07 25.21 -9.95
CA SER A 254 11.42 26.57 -9.52
C SER A 254 10.27 27.55 -9.76
N ASP A 255 9.64 27.49 -10.94
CA ASP A 255 8.49 28.33 -11.27
C ASP A 255 7.30 28.00 -10.36
N LEU A 256 7.08 26.72 -10.08
CA LEU A 256 6.03 26.30 -9.15
C LEU A 256 6.29 26.88 -7.75
N ALA A 257 7.52 26.79 -7.25
CA ALA A 257 7.91 27.34 -5.96
C ALA A 257 7.73 28.87 -5.87
N ALA A 258 7.86 29.58 -6.99
CA ALA A 258 7.64 31.03 -7.06
C ALA A 258 6.15 31.43 -7.16
N THR A 259 5.27 30.55 -7.64
CA THR A 259 3.86 30.87 -8.02
C THR A 259 2.80 30.14 -7.18
N VAL A 260 3.21 29.45 -6.11
CA VAL A 260 2.40 28.54 -5.27
C VAL A 260 1.04 29.08 -4.83
N GLY A 261 0.90 30.41 -4.70
CA GLY A 261 -0.30 31.06 -4.19
C GLY A 261 -1.56 30.89 -5.05
N ASP A 262 -1.42 30.85 -6.39
CA ASP A 262 -2.53 31.07 -7.33
C ASP A 262 -2.88 29.86 -8.20
N MET A 263 -2.05 28.82 -8.19
CA MET A 263 -2.22 27.68 -9.08
C MET A 263 -3.16 26.60 -8.52
N LYS A 264 -4.05 26.10 -9.39
CA LYS A 264 -4.91 24.94 -9.10
C LYS A 264 -4.22 23.61 -9.39
N CYS A 265 -3.41 23.53 -10.44
CA CYS A 265 -2.62 22.34 -10.73
C CYS A 265 -1.40 22.65 -11.59
N ALA A 266 -0.40 21.76 -11.57
CA ALA A 266 0.84 21.86 -12.34
C ALA A 266 1.31 20.48 -12.81
N GLN A 267 1.98 20.44 -13.95
CA GLN A 267 2.74 19.29 -14.43
C GLN A 267 4.24 19.61 -14.35
N ILE A 268 5.01 18.81 -13.60
CA ILE A 268 6.48 18.91 -13.51
C ILE A 268 7.08 17.68 -14.16
N ARG A 269 7.90 17.88 -15.20
CA ARG A 269 8.43 16.77 -15.99
C ARG A 269 9.79 16.28 -15.50
N TYR A 270 10.02 14.98 -15.58
CA TYR A 270 11.33 14.35 -15.33
C TYR A 270 11.74 13.42 -16.49
N GLY A 271 13.01 13.43 -16.85
CA GLY A 271 13.61 12.61 -17.90
C GLY A 271 14.21 11.30 -17.40
N ASN A 272 14.69 11.28 -16.16
CA ASN A 272 15.40 10.16 -15.53
C ASN A 272 15.14 10.14 -14.01
N GLU A 273 15.61 9.08 -13.33
CA GLU A 273 15.45 8.92 -11.88
C GLU A 273 16.10 10.03 -11.06
N LYS A 274 17.27 10.55 -11.48
CA LYS A 274 17.97 11.63 -10.76
C LYS A 274 17.16 12.92 -10.75
N GLU A 275 16.56 13.28 -11.88
CA GLU A 275 15.65 14.43 -11.99
C GLU A 275 14.40 14.23 -11.13
N PHE A 276 13.81 13.02 -11.15
CA PHE A 276 12.68 12.71 -10.28
C PHE A 276 13.03 12.90 -8.80
N VAL A 277 14.18 12.38 -8.34
CA VAL A 277 14.64 12.51 -6.96
C VAL A 277 14.75 13.98 -6.56
N ALA A 278 15.37 14.82 -7.39
CA ALA A 278 15.50 16.25 -7.12
C ALA A 278 14.14 16.98 -7.02
N ILE A 279 13.19 16.62 -7.90
CA ILE A 279 11.83 17.14 -7.85
C ILE A 279 11.11 16.67 -6.58
N ALA A 280 11.19 15.38 -6.26
CA ALA A 280 10.56 14.76 -5.10
C ALA A 280 11.06 15.35 -3.78
N ASP A 281 12.37 15.57 -3.66
CA ASP A 281 13.00 16.23 -2.51
C ASP A 281 12.45 17.65 -2.31
N THR A 282 12.35 18.43 -3.39
CA THR A 282 11.81 19.79 -3.35
C THR A 282 10.32 19.80 -2.96
N LEU A 283 9.55 18.85 -3.47
CA LEU A 283 8.14 18.67 -3.14
C LEU A 283 7.93 18.06 -1.76
N GLY A 284 8.95 17.51 -1.12
CA GLY A 284 8.88 16.84 0.19
C GLY A 284 7.99 15.59 0.14
N ILE A 285 8.12 14.80 -0.93
CA ILE A 285 7.47 13.49 -1.13
C ILE A 285 8.55 12.39 -1.17
N MET A 286 8.15 11.12 -1.09
CA MET A 286 9.11 10.03 -1.18
C MET A 286 9.80 10.00 -2.55
N ASN A 287 11.12 9.78 -2.52
CA ASN A 287 12.01 9.87 -3.67
C ASN A 287 12.61 8.50 -4.08
N ASP A 288 12.28 7.41 -3.38
CA ASP A 288 12.79 6.08 -3.68
C ASP A 288 11.96 5.35 -4.76
N PHE A 289 12.63 4.40 -5.41
CA PHE A 289 12.07 3.53 -6.42
C PHE A 289 12.20 2.07 -5.97
N LYS A 290 11.23 1.25 -6.39
CA LYS A 290 11.32 -0.22 -6.33
C LYS A 290 11.08 -0.78 -7.71
N ASP A 291 12.09 -1.47 -8.26
CA ASP A 291 12.09 -1.97 -9.64
C ASP A 291 11.67 -0.91 -10.67
N GLY A 292 12.22 0.31 -10.54
CA GLY A 292 11.93 1.45 -11.41
C GLY A 292 10.59 2.14 -11.18
N VAL A 293 9.78 1.68 -10.21
CA VAL A 293 8.48 2.28 -9.86
C VAL A 293 8.62 3.19 -8.65
N ALA A 294 8.35 4.49 -8.83
CA ALA A 294 8.28 5.44 -7.73
C ALA A 294 7.05 5.21 -6.84
N ARG A 295 7.15 5.59 -5.57
CA ARG A 295 6.06 5.53 -4.58
C ARG A 295 4.79 6.21 -5.10
N THR A 296 3.64 5.54 -4.96
CA THR A 296 2.31 6.01 -5.43
C THR A 296 2.15 6.22 -6.94
N ALA A 297 3.16 5.90 -7.75
CA ALA A 297 3.14 6.20 -9.17
C ALA A 297 2.04 5.42 -9.90
N TYR A 298 1.46 6.07 -10.90
CA TYR A 298 0.61 5.42 -11.91
C TYR A 298 1.03 5.87 -13.30
N ARG A 299 1.46 4.93 -14.15
CA ARG A 299 2.11 5.18 -15.44
C ARG A 299 3.29 6.15 -15.31
N GLY A 300 4.08 5.95 -14.25
CA GLY A 300 5.19 6.83 -13.87
C GLY A 300 4.77 8.21 -13.33
N VAL A 301 3.48 8.55 -13.28
CA VAL A 301 3.01 9.83 -12.73
C VAL A 301 2.84 9.72 -11.23
N VAL A 302 3.57 10.56 -10.48
CA VAL A 302 3.39 10.71 -9.03
C VAL A 302 2.56 11.95 -8.76
N GLN A 303 1.55 11.82 -7.91
CA GLN A 303 0.62 12.88 -7.57
C GLN A 303 0.86 13.36 -6.14
N CYS A 304 0.91 14.67 -5.94
CA CYS A 304 0.92 15.26 -4.62
C CYS A 304 0.25 16.64 -4.62
N ARG A 305 0.23 17.28 -3.44
CA ARG A 305 -0.19 18.66 -3.26
C ARG A 305 1.01 19.52 -2.89
N PHE A 306 1.09 20.71 -3.48
CA PHE A 306 2.06 21.74 -3.12
C PHE A 306 1.33 23.08 -2.98
N GLY A 307 1.19 23.56 -1.74
CA GLY A 307 0.31 24.69 -1.42
C GLY A 307 -1.15 24.35 -1.73
N ARG A 308 -1.76 25.08 -2.68
CA ARG A 308 -3.12 24.81 -3.17
C ARG A 308 -3.15 23.98 -4.47
N ALA A 309 -2.00 23.82 -5.12
CA ALA A 309 -1.91 23.15 -6.41
C ALA A 309 -1.88 21.62 -6.27
N ARG A 310 -2.62 20.93 -7.12
CA ARG A 310 -2.42 19.51 -7.45
C ARG A 310 -1.23 19.38 -8.40
N VAL A 311 -0.17 18.70 -7.97
CA VAL A 311 1.06 18.55 -8.74
C VAL A 311 1.12 17.13 -9.30
N TYR A 312 1.41 17.04 -10.60
CA TYR A 312 1.67 15.81 -11.32
C TYR A 312 3.14 15.79 -11.74
N VAL A 313 3.94 14.94 -11.09
CA VAL A 313 5.33 14.68 -11.49
C VAL A 313 5.30 13.61 -12.57
N THR A 314 5.52 14.00 -13.82
CA THR A 314 5.24 13.16 -15.01
C THR A 314 6.52 12.83 -15.78
N PRO A 315 6.67 11.61 -16.31
CA PRO A 315 7.80 11.30 -17.18
C PRO A 315 7.72 12.09 -18.49
N ASN A 316 8.87 12.46 -19.05
CA ASN A 316 8.98 13.15 -20.35
C ASN A 316 8.53 12.27 -21.55
N LYS A 317 8.47 10.95 -21.37
CA LYS A 317 8.20 10.00 -22.45
C LYS A 317 6.69 9.90 -22.68
N ILE A 318 6.21 10.52 -23.76
CA ILE A 318 4.83 10.43 -24.24
C ILE A 318 4.81 9.72 -25.61
N PRO A 319 3.99 8.66 -25.79
CA PRO A 319 3.21 7.99 -24.75
C PRO A 319 4.12 7.26 -23.75
N TRP A 320 3.62 7.01 -22.54
CA TRP A 320 4.32 6.20 -21.53
C TRP A 320 4.57 4.78 -22.10
N LYS A 321 5.81 4.29 -22.01
CA LYS A 321 6.24 3.01 -22.61
C LYS A 321 6.63 1.93 -21.59
N GLY A 322 6.18 2.03 -20.34
CA GLY A 322 6.60 1.13 -19.26
C GLY A 322 7.78 1.64 -18.44
N TYR A 323 8.08 0.94 -17.35
CA TYR A 323 9.11 1.30 -16.37
C TYR A 323 10.55 0.97 -16.80
N GLY A 324 10.75 0.02 -17.72
CA GLY A 324 12.08 -0.47 -18.14
C GLY A 324 12.98 0.54 -18.86
N ASN A 325 12.51 1.77 -19.09
CA ASN A 325 13.22 2.81 -19.84
C ASN A 325 13.66 4.02 -18.98
N LEU A 326 13.46 4.01 -17.66
CA LEU A 326 13.80 5.15 -16.78
C LEU A 326 15.24 5.12 -16.24
N THR A 327 15.92 3.98 -16.38
CA THR A 327 17.28 3.72 -15.87
C THR A 327 18.41 4.11 -16.82
N ALA A 328 18.09 4.59 -18.04
CA ALA A 328 19.07 4.94 -19.07
C ALA A 328 19.01 6.42 -19.42
N ALA A 329 19.75 7.24 -18.67
CA ALA A 329 20.48 8.44 -19.11
C ALA A 329 21.28 9.02 -17.94
#